data_AF-A0A6G3Z4K7-F1
#
_entry.id   AF-A0A6G3Z4K7-F1
#
_cell.length_a   1.000
_cell.length_b   1.000
_cell.length_c   1.000
_cell.angle_alpha   90.00
_cell.angle_beta   90.00
_cell.angle_gamma   90.00
#
_symmetry.space_group_name_H-M   'P 1'
#
loop_
_entity.id
_entity.type
_entity.pdbx_description
1 polymer ?
#
loop_
_entity_poly.entity_id
_entity_poly.type
_entity_poly.pdbx_seq_one_letter_code
_entity_poly.pdbx_strand_id
1 'polypeptide(L)'
;WAAVAAVDGLVQLGEPAVSGLLEQLDLNNYTARSWAIRALAGIGDPRGLVTLLGAATADFSMSVRRAAAKGLGSMKWNHFPPTLLEVVQTEALEALLFVAQNDEEWVVRYAAVVGLESLAMALQPTNSPGWAKIQEQFALMAEQENYLSVRARVWKAQQAVQEATFYVSTSPSTEHPSLLATDWEEILERLYNRKLRERTVLSEGDPRNYAELLSSVPGGRA
;
A
#
# COMPACT_ATOMS: atom_id res chain seq x y z
N TRP A 1 -22.85 -3.72 -12.73
CA TRP A 1 -23.63 -4.15 -11.55
C TRP A 1 -23.19 -5.53 -11.07
N ALA A 2 -23.13 -6.54 -11.94
CA ALA A 2 -22.64 -7.89 -11.58
C ALA A 2 -21.23 -7.91 -10.92
N ALA A 3 -20.24 -7.20 -11.48
CA ALA A 3 -18.88 -7.18 -10.91
C ALA A 3 -18.79 -6.53 -9.52
N VAL A 4 -19.61 -5.50 -9.25
CA VAL A 4 -19.66 -4.85 -7.93
C VAL A 4 -20.26 -5.81 -6.91
N ALA A 5 -21.39 -6.43 -7.23
CA ALA A 5 -22.03 -7.42 -6.37
C ALA A 5 -21.13 -8.64 -6.10
N ALA A 6 -20.35 -9.08 -7.10
CA ALA A 6 -19.38 -10.15 -6.93
C ALA A 6 -18.26 -9.76 -5.96
N VAL A 7 -17.72 -8.54 -6.07
CA VAL A 7 -16.73 -8.04 -5.10
C VAL A 7 -17.33 -7.95 -3.71
N ASP A 8 -18.55 -7.44 -3.56
CA ASP A 8 -19.21 -7.35 -2.25
C ASP A 8 -19.42 -8.75 -1.63
N GLY A 9 -19.80 -9.73 -2.44
CA GLY A 9 -19.90 -11.13 -2.01
C GLY A 9 -18.56 -11.72 -1.57
N LEU A 10 -17.47 -11.42 -2.28
CA LEU A 10 -16.11 -11.86 -1.90
C LEU A 10 -15.64 -11.19 -0.60
N VAL A 11 -15.94 -9.90 -0.41
CA VAL A 11 -15.64 -9.19 0.83
C VAL A 11 -16.42 -9.77 2.01
N GLN A 12 -17.68 -10.13 1.80
CA GLN A 12 -18.50 -10.81 2.82
C GLN A 12 -17.98 -12.22 3.14
N LEU A 13 -17.47 -12.94 2.13
CA LEU A 13 -16.85 -14.24 2.33
C LEU A 13 -15.59 -14.13 3.21
N GLY A 14 -14.78 -13.09 3.00
CA GLY A 14 -13.63 -12.77 3.85
C GLY A 14 -12.40 -13.64 3.58
N GLU A 15 -11.77 -14.15 4.65
CA GLU A 15 -10.52 -14.93 4.62
C GLU A 15 -10.49 -16.08 3.59
N PRO A 16 -11.57 -16.88 3.39
CA PRO A 16 -11.57 -17.98 2.42
C PRO A 16 -11.43 -17.53 0.95
N ALA A 17 -11.75 -16.26 0.63
CA ALA A 17 -11.62 -15.75 -0.73
C ALA A 17 -10.18 -15.39 -1.11
N VAL A 18 -9.30 -15.20 -0.12
CA VAL A 18 -7.99 -14.53 -0.30
C VAL A 18 -7.05 -15.36 -1.16
N SER A 19 -6.90 -16.65 -0.91
CA SER A 19 -5.98 -17.50 -1.70
C SER A 19 -6.38 -17.53 -3.17
N GLY A 20 -7.66 -17.74 -3.46
CA GLY A 20 -8.18 -17.72 -4.83
C GLY A 20 -7.99 -16.35 -5.51
N LEU A 21 -8.19 -15.25 -4.78
CA LEU A 21 -7.93 -13.91 -5.28
C LEU A 21 -6.45 -13.69 -5.61
N LEU A 22 -5.53 -14.19 -4.78
CA LEU A 22 -4.08 -14.05 -4.99
C LEU A 22 -3.58 -14.89 -6.16
N GLU A 23 -4.08 -16.11 -6.31
CA GLU A 23 -3.70 -17.02 -7.40
C GLU A 23 -4.23 -16.57 -8.77
N GLN A 24 -5.40 -15.92 -8.80
CA GLN A 24 -6.09 -15.54 -10.04
C GLN A 24 -5.86 -14.08 -10.45
N LEU A 25 -4.83 -13.41 -9.92
CA LEU A 25 -4.45 -12.06 -10.34
C LEU A 25 -3.93 -12.06 -11.78
N ASP A 26 -4.83 -11.79 -12.73
CA ASP A 26 -4.48 -11.64 -14.13
C ASP A 26 -3.64 -10.36 -14.35
N LEU A 27 -2.36 -10.55 -14.63
CA LEU A 27 -1.42 -9.47 -14.89
C LEU A 27 -1.70 -8.76 -16.23
N ASN A 28 -2.38 -9.41 -17.17
CA ASN A 28 -2.67 -8.87 -18.50
C ASN A 28 -4.04 -8.17 -18.58
N ASN A 29 -4.97 -8.48 -17.67
CA ASN A 29 -6.29 -7.85 -17.64
C ASN A 29 -6.46 -6.89 -16.45
N TYR A 30 -6.20 -5.60 -16.70
CA TYR A 30 -6.29 -4.57 -15.65
C TYR A 30 -7.70 -4.40 -15.08
N THR A 31 -8.76 -4.72 -15.83
CA THR A 31 -10.13 -4.62 -15.33
C THR A 31 -10.40 -5.73 -14.31
N ALA A 32 -10.03 -6.98 -14.64
CA ALA A 32 -10.12 -8.10 -13.71
C ALA A 32 -9.26 -7.86 -12.47
N ARG A 33 -8.02 -7.40 -12.66
CA ARG A 33 -7.09 -7.07 -11.58
C ARG A 33 -7.63 -5.96 -10.67
N SER A 34 -8.23 -4.92 -11.23
CA SER A 34 -8.87 -3.85 -10.44
C SER A 34 -9.96 -4.40 -9.51
N TRP A 35 -10.80 -5.32 -9.99
CA TRP A 35 -11.81 -5.95 -9.14
C TRP A 35 -11.21 -6.88 -8.08
N ALA A 36 -10.20 -7.67 -8.43
CA ALA A 36 -9.51 -8.54 -7.48
C ALA A 36 -8.83 -7.72 -6.36
N ILE A 37 -8.13 -6.65 -6.72
CA ILE A 37 -7.48 -5.74 -5.77
C ILE A 37 -8.51 -5.02 -4.90
N ARG A 38 -9.67 -4.65 -5.44
CA ARG A 38 -10.78 -4.08 -4.65
C ARG A 38 -11.33 -5.08 -3.63
N ALA A 39 -11.47 -6.35 -4.02
CA ALA A 39 -11.90 -7.40 -3.09
C ALA A 39 -10.86 -7.62 -1.99
N LEU A 40 -9.57 -7.76 -2.34
CA LEU A 40 -8.47 -7.88 -1.38
C LEU A 40 -8.41 -6.68 -0.42
N ALA A 41 -8.55 -5.47 -0.93
CA ALA A 41 -8.60 -4.24 -0.14
C ALA A 41 -9.79 -4.20 0.84
N GLY A 42 -10.96 -4.70 0.41
CA GLY A 42 -12.14 -4.79 1.26
C GLY A 42 -12.06 -5.89 2.33
N ILE A 43 -11.37 -7.00 2.03
CA ILE A 43 -11.14 -8.08 2.99
C ILE A 43 -10.11 -7.67 4.05
N GLY A 44 -9.04 -6.98 3.63
CA GLY A 44 -7.99 -6.45 4.51
C GLY A 44 -7.08 -7.52 5.13
N ASP A 45 -7.04 -8.73 4.55
CA ASP A 45 -6.24 -9.86 5.05
C ASP A 45 -4.72 -9.61 4.91
N PRO A 46 -3.92 -9.92 5.95
CA PRO A 46 -2.45 -9.78 5.91
C PRO A 46 -1.76 -10.40 4.69
N ARG A 47 -2.24 -11.54 4.19
CA ARG A 47 -1.68 -12.23 3.01
C ARG A 47 -1.76 -11.37 1.74
N GLY A 48 -2.66 -10.40 1.70
CA GLY A 48 -2.80 -9.42 0.62
C GLY A 48 -1.76 -8.29 0.63
N LEU A 49 -1.00 -8.10 1.72
CA LEU A 49 -0.13 -6.93 1.91
C LEU A 49 0.82 -6.69 0.72
N VAL A 50 1.61 -7.69 0.35
CA VAL A 50 2.65 -7.52 -0.69
C VAL A 50 2.04 -7.23 -2.05
N THR A 51 0.91 -7.86 -2.35
CA THR A 51 0.14 -7.60 -3.57
C THR A 51 -0.36 -6.16 -3.61
N LEU A 52 -0.92 -5.65 -2.51
CA LEU A 52 -1.40 -4.27 -2.42
C LEU A 52 -0.23 -3.27 -2.52
N LEU A 53 0.92 -3.54 -1.90
CA LEU A 53 2.12 -2.70 -2.00
C LEU A 53 2.59 -2.55 -3.45
N GLY A 54 2.72 -3.68 -4.17
CA GLY A 54 3.12 -3.67 -5.57
C GLY A 54 2.09 -2.98 -6.47
N ALA A 55 0.80 -3.28 -6.26
CA ALA A 55 -0.28 -2.68 -7.03
C ALA A 55 -0.41 -1.17 -6.82
N ALA A 56 -0.15 -0.67 -5.61
CA ALA A 56 -0.22 0.77 -5.31
C ALA A 56 0.92 1.55 -5.98
N THR A 57 2.13 0.98 -6.02
CA THR A 57 3.35 1.70 -6.40
C THR A 57 3.78 1.49 -7.84
N ALA A 58 3.35 0.41 -8.49
CA ALA A 58 3.88 0.01 -9.80
C ALA A 58 2.82 -0.35 -10.87
N ASP A 59 1.52 -0.41 -10.53
CA ASP A 59 0.51 -0.76 -11.53
C ASP A 59 0.26 0.39 -12.51
N PHE A 60 0.22 0.10 -13.81
CA PHE A 60 -0.06 1.12 -14.82
C PHE A 60 -1.50 1.66 -14.73
N SER A 61 -2.45 0.87 -14.21
CA SER A 61 -3.85 1.27 -14.13
C SER A 61 -4.13 2.09 -12.89
N MET A 62 -4.53 3.36 -13.09
CA MET A 62 -4.96 4.23 -11.99
C MET A 62 -6.07 3.62 -11.12
N SER A 63 -6.94 2.78 -11.70
CA SER A 63 -8.03 2.14 -10.96
C SER A 63 -7.50 1.08 -10.00
N VAL A 64 -6.47 0.35 -10.41
CA VAL A 64 -5.78 -0.63 -9.57
C VAL A 64 -5.00 0.09 -8.46
N ARG A 65 -4.18 1.10 -8.81
CA ARG A 65 -3.41 1.88 -7.84
C ARG A 65 -4.31 2.51 -6.78
N ARG A 66 -5.44 3.12 -7.20
CA ARG A 66 -6.42 3.72 -6.29
C ARG A 66 -7.00 2.71 -5.30
N ALA A 67 -7.37 1.52 -5.78
CA ALA A 67 -7.93 0.48 -4.94
C ALA A 67 -6.88 -0.05 -3.94
N ALA A 68 -5.65 -0.24 -4.41
CA ALA A 68 -4.54 -0.70 -3.60
C ALA A 68 -4.16 0.30 -2.50
N ALA A 69 -4.02 1.59 -2.84
CA ALA A 69 -3.73 2.65 -1.87
C ALA A 69 -4.80 2.73 -0.77
N LYS A 70 -6.08 2.62 -1.11
CA LYS A 70 -7.14 2.52 -0.09
C LYS A 70 -6.99 1.26 0.77
N GLY A 71 -6.73 0.12 0.14
CA GLY A 71 -6.59 -1.18 0.81
C GLY A 71 -5.44 -1.23 1.81
N LEU A 72 -4.31 -0.58 1.50
CA LEU A 72 -3.18 -0.49 2.42
C LEU A 72 -3.56 0.17 3.74
N GLY A 73 -4.42 1.19 3.75
CA GLY A 73 -4.85 1.82 5.00
C GLY A 73 -5.86 1.00 5.81
N SER A 74 -6.67 0.17 5.15
CA SER A 74 -7.77 -0.60 5.76
C SER A 74 -7.42 -2.06 6.06
N MET A 75 -6.14 -2.41 6.11
CA MET A 75 -5.72 -3.74 6.51
C MET A 75 -6.14 -4.06 7.95
N LYS A 76 -6.38 -5.33 8.23
CA LYS A 76 -6.64 -5.84 9.59
C LYS A 76 -5.33 -5.90 10.36
N TRP A 77 -4.84 -4.75 10.79
CA TRP A 77 -3.54 -4.61 11.46
C TRP A 77 -3.39 -5.49 12.71
N ASN A 78 -4.50 -5.71 13.42
CA ASN A 78 -4.57 -6.61 14.57
C ASN A 78 -4.33 -8.10 14.24
N HIS A 79 -4.38 -8.49 12.95
CA HIS A 79 -4.06 -9.86 12.53
C HIS A 79 -2.56 -10.08 12.33
N PHE A 80 -1.74 -9.04 12.25
CA PHE A 80 -0.29 -9.19 12.18
C PHE A 80 0.29 -9.51 13.57
N PRO A 81 1.33 -10.34 13.65
CA PRO A 81 1.99 -10.60 14.93
C PRO A 81 2.66 -9.30 15.42
N PRO A 82 2.65 -9.02 16.74
CA PRO A 82 3.23 -7.79 17.29
C PRO A 82 4.68 -7.54 16.89
N THR A 83 5.45 -8.61 16.66
CA THR A 83 6.85 -8.56 16.22
C THR A 83 7.04 -8.03 14.80
N LEU A 84 6.03 -8.14 13.94
CA LEU A 84 6.09 -7.69 12.54
C LEU A 84 5.27 -6.43 12.27
N LEU A 85 4.35 -6.10 13.17
CA LEU A 85 3.37 -5.02 12.98
C LEU A 85 4.02 -3.68 12.61
N GLU A 86 5.08 -3.28 13.32
CA GLU A 86 5.79 -2.02 13.05
C GLU A 86 6.41 -2.01 11.65
N VAL A 87 7.03 -3.14 11.26
CA VAL A 87 7.71 -3.28 9.96
C VAL A 87 6.68 -3.16 8.82
N VAL A 88 5.59 -3.90 8.90
CA VAL A 88 4.57 -3.90 7.83
C VAL A 88 3.80 -2.58 7.76
N GLN A 89 3.53 -1.93 8.89
CA GLN A 89 2.93 -0.60 8.91
C GLN A 89 3.87 0.45 8.31
N THR A 90 5.18 0.32 8.55
CA THR A 90 6.19 1.18 7.93
C THR A 90 6.23 1.01 6.42
N GLU A 91 6.20 -0.23 5.92
CA GLU A 91 6.14 -0.50 4.47
C GLU A 91 4.89 0.09 3.82
N ALA A 92 3.73 -0.05 4.47
CA ALA A 92 2.48 0.52 3.98
C ALA A 92 2.53 2.05 4.00
N LEU A 93 3.09 2.66 5.06
CA LEU A 93 3.29 4.09 5.16
C LEU A 93 4.18 4.62 4.03
N GLU A 94 5.34 4.00 3.81
CA GLU A 94 6.26 4.40 2.74
C GLU A 94 5.61 4.35 1.36
N ALA A 95 4.88 3.27 1.07
CA ALA A 95 4.13 3.14 -0.19
C ALA A 95 3.05 4.22 -0.32
N LEU A 96 2.28 4.50 0.73
CA LEU A 96 1.24 5.51 0.70
C LEU A 96 1.80 6.93 0.55
N LEU A 97 2.90 7.25 1.23
CA LEU A 97 3.60 8.53 1.08
C LEU A 97 4.14 8.69 -0.35
N PHE A 98 4.78 7.64 -0.90
CA PHE A 98 5.25 7.63 -2.27
C PHE A 98 4.11 7.93 -3.26
N VAL A 99 2.96 7.25 -3.13
CA VAL A 99 1.79 7.49 -3.99
C VAL A 99 1.23 8.90 -3.81
N ALA A 100 1.10 9.38 -2.57
CA ALA A 100 0.59 10.71 -2.28
C ALA A 100 1.46 11.83 -2.87
N GLN A 101 2.78 11.63 -2.97
CA GLN A 101 3.73 12.60 -3.50
C GLN A 101 3.91 12.51 -5.03
N ASN A 102 3.89 11.30 -5.59
CA ASN A 102 4.42 11.05 -6.94
C ASN A 102 3.38 10.59 -7.96
N ASP A 103 2.18 10.15 -7.54
CA ASP A 103 1.20 9.66 -8.52
C ASP A 103 0.68 10.81 -9.38
N GLU A 104 0.68 10.64 -10.70
CA GLU A 104 0.20 11.64 -11.66
C GLU A 104 -1.32 11.89 -11.51
N GLU A 105 -2.07 10.87 -11.13
CA GLU A 105 -3.52 10.92 -11.06
C GLU A 105 -4.02 11.42 -9.70
N TRP A 106 -4.67 12.58 -9.69
CA TRP A 106 -5.19 13.21 -8.47
C TRP A 106 -6.12 12.28 -7.68
N VAL A 107 -6.87 11.42 -8.37
CA VAL A 107 -7.81 10.48 -7.75
C VAL A 107 -7.09 9.36 -6.99
N VAL A 108 -5.87 9.03 -7.40
CA VAL A 108 -5.01 8.07 -6.71
C VAL A 108 -4.36 8.73 -5.50
N ARG A 109 -3.86 9.98 -5.64
CA ARG A 109 -3.39 10.77 -4.49
C ARG A 109 -4.48 10.97 -3.43
N TYR A 110 -5.72 11.23 -3.84
CA TYR A 110 -6.88 11.26 -2.95
C TYR A 110 -7.04 9.95 -2.17
N ALA A 111 -6.91 8.80 -2.84
CA ALA A 111 -7.02 7.50 -2.20
C ALA A 111 -5.83 7.20 -1.27
N ALA A 112 -4.63 7.68 -1.60
CA ALA A 112 -3.49 7.62 -0.70
C ALA A 112 -3.75 8.42 0.59
N VAL A 113 -4.37 9.61 0.50
CA VAL A 113 -4.80 10.37 1.70
C VAL A 113 -5.83 9.59 2.51
N VAL A 114 -6.75 8.86 1.87
CA VAL A 114 -7.66 7.93 2.58
C VAL A 114 -6.88 6.84 3.30
N GLY A 115 -5.92 6.21 2.62
CA GLY A 115 -5.08 5.17 3.21
C GLY A 115 -4.27 5.69 4.40
N LEU A 116 -3.65 6.87 4.26
CA LEU A 116 -2.85 7.52 5.31
C LEU A 116 -3.69 7.87 6.54
N GLU A 117 -4.93 8.36 6.37
CA GLU A 117 -5.84 8.60 7.50
C GLU A 117 -6.16 7.31 8.24
N SER A 118 -6.59 6.26 7.52
CA SER A 118 -6.91 4.97 8.15
C SER A 118 -5.71 4.33 8.83
N LEU A 119 -4.53 4.44 8.23
CA LEU A 119 -3.28 4.00 8.86
C LEU A 119 -2.97 4.84 10.11
N ALA A 120 -3.11 6.16 10.07
CA ALA A 120 -2.91 7.02 11.24
C ALA A 120 -3.84 6.68 12.41
N MET A 121 -5.08 6.27 12.13
CA MET A 121 -6.03 5.80 13.14
C MET A 121 -5.65 4.43 13.73
N ALA A 122 -4.97 3.58 12.94
CA ALA A 122 -4.50 2.28 13.39
C ALA A 122 -3.14 2.32 14.10
N LEU A 123 -2.30 3.31 13.77
CA LEU A 123 -1.11 3.64 14.54
C LEU A 123 -1.55 4.15 15.91
N GLN A 124 -0.92 3.68 16.99
CA GLN A 124 -1.24 4.22 18.33
C GLN A 124 -1.03 5.74 18.32
N PRO A 125 -2.08 6.53 18.63
CA PRO A 125 -2.02 7.97 18.48
C PRO A 125 -0.98 8.53 19.45
N THR A 126 -0.18 9.48 18.96
CA THR A 126 0.70 10.43 19.66
C THR A 126 2.22 10.25 19.67
N ASN A 127 2.82 9.06 19.48
CA ASN A 127 4.30 8.94 19.60
C ASN A 127 5.02 8.09 18.53
N SER A 128 4.33 7.62 17.48
CA SER A 128 5.03 6.93 16.40
C SER A 128 5.66 7.92 15.41
N PRO A 129 6.93 7.74 14.99
CA PRO A 129 7.54 8.48 13.88
C PRO A 129 6.67 8.44 12.60
N GLY A 130 5.90 7.37 12.41
CA GLY A 130 5.00 7.25 11.27
C GLY A 130 3.85 8.27 11.30
N TRP A 131 3.30 8.56 12.48
CA TRP A 131 2.24 9.55 12.64
C TRP A 131 2.71 10.97 12.28
N ALA A 132 3.93 11.35 12.72
CA ALA A 132 4.52 12.63 12.39
C ALA A 132 4.72 12.82 10.88
N LYS A 133 5.21 11.78 10.18
CA LYS A 133 5.35 11.79 8.72
C LYS A 133 4.01 11.98 8.01
N ILE A 134 2.93 11.39 8.51
CA ILE A 134 1.58 11.56 7.95
C ILE A 134 1.12 13.01 8.10
N GLN A 135 1.30 13.61 9.29
CA GLN A 135 0.94 15.02 9.52
C GLN A 135 1.72 15.98 8.64
N GLU A 136 3.04 15.77 8.51
CA GLU A 136 3.91 16.54 7.62
C GLU A 136 3.42 16.44 6.17
N GLN A 137 3.16 15.22 5.69
CA GLN A 137 2.64 15.02 4.33
C GLN A 137 1.30 15.72 4.11
N PHE A 138 0.38 15.67 5.09
CA PHE A 138 -0.89 16.37 5.00
C PHE A 138 -0.70 17.90 4.97
N ALA A 139 0.21 18.46 5.77
CA ALA A 139 0.52 19.88 5.72
C ALA A 139 1.05 20.30 4.32
N LEU A 140 2.00 19.53 3.78
CA LEU A 140 2.54 19.76 2.43
C LEU A 140 1.44 19.73 1.36
N MET A 141 0.60 18.69 1.37
CA MET A 141 -0.49 18.57 0.38
C MET A 141 -1.57 19.65 0.54
N ALA A 142 -1.86 20.10 1.77
CA ALA A 142 -2.83 21.19 1.98
C ALA A 142 -2.39 22.50 1.30
N GLU A 143 -1.09 22.75 1.23
CA GLU A 143 -0.50 23.95 0.65
C GLU A 143 -0.22 23.81 -0.86
N GLN A 144 0.35 22.68 -1.28
CA GLN A 144 0.97 22.53 -2.60
C GLN A 144 0.09 21.79 -3.62
N GLU A 145 -0.97 21.10 -3.18
CA GLU A 145 -1.81 20.32 -4.08
C GLU A 145 -2.73 21.19 -4.94
N ASN A 146 -2.67 20.96 -6.26
CA ASN A 146 -3.38 21.74 -7.25
C ASN A 146 -4.89 21.43 -7.26
N TYR A 147 -5.27 20.19 -6.92
CA TYR A 147 -6.66 19.74 -6.98
C TYR A 147 -7.39 20.04 -5.66
N LEU A 148 -8.43 20.87 -5.74
CA LEU A 148 -9.29 21.23 -4.60
C LEU A 148 -9.91 20.01 -3.90
N SER A 149 -10.26 18.97 -4.67
CA SER A 149 -10.82 17.72 -4.14
C SER A 149 -9.84 17.01 -3.20
N VAL A 150 -8.55 17.00 -3.55
CA VAL A 150 -7.50 16.38 -2.75
C VAL A 150 -7.20 17.26 -1.52
N ARG A 151 -7.09 18.58 -1.67
CA ARG A 151 -6.92 19.50 -0.53
C ARG A 151 -8.05 19.38 0.50
N ALA A 152 -9.31 19.38 0.04
CA ALA A 152 -10.45 19.21 0.92
C ALA A 152 -10.42 17.85 1.64
N ARG A 153 -9.98 16.80 0.95
CA ARG A 153 -9.79 15.47 1.55
C ARG A 153 -8.71 15.44 2.61
N VAL A 154 -7.60 16.15 2.38
CA VAL A 154 -6.50 16.32 3.33
C VAL A 154 -6.96 17.08 4.57
N TRP A 155 -7.67 18.20 4.42
CA TRP A 155 -8.21 18.93 5.57
C TRP A 155 -9.17 18.08 6.40
N LYS A 156 -10.04 17.30 5.74
CA LYS A 156 -10.89 16.33 6.43
C LYS A 156 -10.07 15.28 7.20
N ALA A 157 -9.00 14.75 6.60
CA ALA A 157 -8.13 13.78 7.26
C ALA A 157 -7.44 14.39 8.50
N GLN A 158 -6.94 15.62 8.39
CA GLN A 158 -6.30 16.32 9.50
C GLN A 158 -7.25 16.50 10.69
N GLN A 159 -8.50 16.91 10.43
CA GLN A 159 -9.51 17.04 11.49
C GLN A 159 -9.79 15.69 12.16
N ALA A 160 -10.02 14.63 11.38
CA ALA A 160 -10.30 13.31 11.92
C ALA A 160 -9.15 12.75 12.77
N VAL A 161 -7.90 12.92 12.33
CA VAL A 161 -6.72 12.44 13.08
C VAL A 161 -6.48 13.29 14.34
N GLN A 162 -6.75 14.60 14.30
CA GLN A 162 -6.69 15.46 15.48
C GLN A 162 -7.76 15.04 16.50
N GLU A 163 -9.01 14.86 16.08
CA GLU A 163 -10.10 14.42 16.96
C GLU A 163 -9.81 13.07 17.62
N ALA A 164 -9.32 12.09 16.85
CA ALA A 164 -8.95 10.77 17.37
C ALA A 164 -7.83 10.84 18.44
N THR A 165 -6.98 11.86 18.38
CA THR A 165 -5.92 12.10 19.38
C THR A 165 -6.48 12.55 20.74
N PHE A 166 -7.65 13.19 20.77
CA PHE A 166 -8.28 13.70 22.00
C PHE A 166 -9.13 12.66 22.75
N TYR A 167 -9.53 11.56 22.11
CA TYR A 167 -10.45 10.56 22.68
C TYR A 167 -9.82 9.16 22.78
N VAL A 168 -8.75 9.01 23.59
CA VAL A 168 -8.23 7.67 23.91
C VAL A 168 -8.96 7.15 25.15
N SER A 169 -10.03 6.37 24.93
CA SER A 169 -10.64 5.52 25.95
C SER A 169 -10.55 4.06 25.53
N THR A 170 -10.09 3.26 26.47
CA THR A 170 -9.85 1.81 26.41
C THR A 170 -11.02 1.03 25.82
N SER A 171 -10.72 0.05 24.97
CA SER A 171 -11.62 -1.07 24.69
C SER A 171 -10.84 -2.38 24.57
N PRO A 172 -11.39 -3.51 25.06
CA PRO A 172 -10.69 -4.78 25.12
C PRO A 172 -10.71 -5.49 23.76
N SER A 173 -9.66 -6.28 23.53
CA SER A 173 -9.40 -7.08 22.34
C SER A 173 -10.42 -8.21 22.13
N THR A 174 -10.95 -8.29 20.92
CA THR A 174 -11.75 -9.42 20.41
C THR A 174 -10.91 -10.30 19.47
N GLU A 175 -11.07 -11.61 19.67
CA GLU A 175 -10.69 -12.81 18.88
C GLU A 175 -9.37 -12.83 18.09
N HIS A 176 -8.53 -13.83 18.40
CA HIS A 176 -7.31 -14.18 17.68
C HIS A 176 -7.62 -15.03 16.42
N PRO A 177 -6.97 -14.76 15.26
CA PRO A 177 -7.29 -15.40 13.97
C PRO A 177 -6.55 -16.73 13.68
N SER A 178 -6.96 -17.39 12.58
CA SER A 178 -6.56 -18.71 12.03
C SER A 178 -5.29 -18.73 11.17
N LEU A 179 -4.41 -17.73 11.27
CA LEU A 179 -3.20 -17.66 10.44
C LEU A 179 -2.13 -18.68 10.92
N LEU A 180 -1.54 -19.41 9.98
CA LEU A 180 -0.47 -20.37 10.24
C LEU A 180 0.88 -19.67 10.31
N ALA A 181 1.85 -20.24 11.03
CA ALA A 181 3.21 -19.71 11.10
C ALA A 181 3.86 -19.53 9.71
N THR A 182 3.52 -20.42 8.77
CA THR A 182 3.97 -20.40 7.38
C THR A 182 3.52 -19.17 6.61
N ASP A 183 2.35 -18.61 6.93
CA ASP A 183 1.82 -17.42 6.23
C ASP A 183 2.72 -16.20 6.45
N TRP A 184 3.36 -16.11 7.63
CA TRP A 184 4.24 -15.00 7.96
C TRP A 184 5.62 -15.10 7.33
N GLU A 185 6.17 -16.31 7.25
CA GLU A 185 7.43 -16.58 6.56
C GLU A 185 7.33 -16.17 5.09
N GLU A 186 6.22 -16.51 4.43
CA GLU A 186 5.96 -16.16 3.04
C GLU A 186 5.82 -14.63 2.83
N ILE A 187 5.09 -13.93 3.71
CA ILE A 187 4.95 -12.47 3.61
C ILE A 187 6.32 -11.79 3.74
N LEU A 188 7.15 -12.22 4.70
CA LEU A 188 8.49 -11.67 4.91
C LEU A 188 9.42 -11.95 3.74
N GLU A 189 9.40 -13.16 3.20
CA GLU A 189 10.17 -13.52 2.01
C GLU A 189 9.79 -12.63 0.81
N ARG A 190 8.49 -12.45 0.58
CA ARG A 190 7.97 -11.61 -0.51
C ARG A 190 8.35 -10.13 -0.31
N LEU A 191 8.31 -9.61 0.93
CA LEU A 191 8.78 -8.25 1.25
C LEU A 191 10.29 -8.10 1.01
N TYR A 192 11.10 -9.07 1.45
CA TYR A 192 12.54 -9.09 1.23
C TYR A 192 12.87 -9.08 -0.27
N ASN A 193 12.22 -9.95 -1.04
CA ASN A 193 12.39 -10.04 -2.49
C ASN A 193 11.95 -8.76 -3.22
N ARG A 194 10.92 -8.06 -2.70
CA ARG A 194 10.54 -6.74 -3.21
C ARG A 194 11.63 -5.70 -2.96
N LYS A 195 12.12 -5.56 -1.73
CA LYS A 195 13.21 -4.61 -1.40
C LYS A 195 14.50 -4.91 -2.15
N LEU A 196 14.82 -6.19 -2.34
CA LEU A 196 15.97 -6.60 -3.14
C LEU A 196 15.86 -6.10 -4.58
N ARG A 197 14.69 -6.30 -5.21
CA ARG A 197 14.41 -5.79 -6.57
C ARG A 197 14.51 -4.27 -6.65
N GLU A 198 13.97 -3.55 -5.68
CA GLU A 198 14.07 -2.08 -5.63
C GLU A 198 15.54 -1.61 -5.56
N ARG A 199 16.40 -2.32 -4.82
CA ARG A 199 17.84 -2.02 -4.73
C ARG A 199 18.64 -2.37 -5.99
N THR A 200 18.20 -3.37 -6.76
CA THR A 200 18.86 -3.76 -8.01
C THR A 200 18.41 -2.96 -9.23
N VAL A 201 17.42 -2.08 -9.11
CA VAL A 201 17.14 -1.06 -10.14
C VAL A 201 18.30 -0.04 -10.12
N LEU A 202 19.31 -0.31 -10.94
CA LEU A 202 20.44 0.57 -11.17
C LEU A 202 19.94 1.84 -11.87
N SER A 203 20.35 3.03 -11.38
CA SER A 203 19.95 4.31 -11.98
C SER A 203 20.34 4.35 -13.47
N GLU A 204 19.53 4.98 -14.32
CA GLU A 204 19.92 5.29 -15.71
C GLU A 204 21.27 6.01 -15.69
N GLY A 205 22.31 5.37 -16.25
CA GLY A 205 23.70 5.84 -16.20
C GLY A 205 24.65 5.06 -15.28
N ASP A 206 24.21 4.03 -14.54
CA ASP A 206 25.13 3.18 -13.76
C ASP A 206 26.08 2.44 -14.72
N PRO A 207 27.41 2.59 -14.57
CA PRO A 207 28.41 1.98 -15.46
C PRO A 207 28.29 0.44 -15.57
N ARG A 208 27.66 -0.23 -14.58
CA ARG A 208 27.38 -1.68 -14.63
C ARG A 208 26.34 -2.06 -15.68
N ASN A 209 25.41 -1.16 -16.02
CA ASN A 209 24.43 -1.37 -17.11
C ASN A 209 25.09 -1.37 -18.50
N TYR A 210 26.30 -0.82 -18.62
CA TYR A 210 27.06 -0.75 -19.87
C TYR A 210 28.25 -1.72 -19.91
N ALA A 211 28.37 -2.61 -18.90
CA ALA A 211 29.49 -3.55 -18.83
C ALA A 211 29.55 -4.49 -20.05
N GLU A 212 28.40 -4.91 -20.58
CA GLU A 212 28.32 -5.71 -21.81
C GLU A 212 28.64 -4.87 -23.08
N LEU A 213 28.25 -3.59 -23.11
CA LEU A 213 28.55 -2.65 -24.20
C LEU A 213 30.05 -2.30 -24.27
N LEU A 214 30.73 -2.20 -23.13
CA LEU A 214 32.18 -1.95 -23.08
C LEU A 214 33.01 -3.19 -23.46
N SER A 215 32.46 -4.39 -23.26
CA SER A 215 33.10 -5.65 -23.67
C SER A 215 32.98 -5.95 -25.18
N SER A 216 32.11 -5.22 -25.90
CA SER A 216 31.85 -5.43 -27.32
C SER A 216 32.50 -4.39 -28.26
N VAL A 217 33.28 -3.44 -27.73
CA VAL A 217 34.07 -2.51 -28.55
C VAL A 217 35.37 -3.21 -28.99
N PRO A 218 35.54 -3.59 -30.27
CA PRO A 218 36.82 -4.08 -30.75
C PRO A 218 37.79 -2.89 -30.76
N GLY A 219 38.88 -2.99 -30.02
CA GLY A 219 39.91 -1.95 -29.96
C GLY A 219 40.42 -1.59 -31.37
N GLY A 220 39.97 -0.43 -31.87
CA GLY A 220 40.62 0.26 -32.98
C GLY A 220 41.99 0.74 -32.51
N ARG A 221 43.04 0.05 -32.98
CA ARG A 221 44.43 0.40 -32.74
C ARG A 221 44.79 1.73 -33.43
N ALA A 222 45.78 2.38 -32.81
CA ALA A 222 46.58 3.51 -33.30
C ALA A 222 47.07 3.37 -34.75
#